data_AF-A0A495EA96-F1
#
_entry.id   AF-A0A495EA96-F1
#
_cell.length_a   1.000
_cell.length_b   1.000
_cell.length_c   1.000
_cell.angle_alpha   90.00
_cell.angle_beta   90.00
_cell.angle_gamma   90.00
#
_symmetry.space_group_name_H-M   'P 1'
#
loop_
_entity.id
_entity.type
_entity.pdbx_description
1 polymer ?
#
loop_
_entity_poly.entity_id
_entity_poly.type
_entity_poly.pdbx_seq_one_letter_code
_entity_poly.pdbx_strand_id
1 'polypeptide(L)'
;MSAGDLSAALWQERRQLELLLFRLETQRLHVQAGNVEWLNFMASEVETVLDRLRFEALARSVESAAVAAEWGLPAQTTLVELISAAPAGPWPEILRDHLEALRGLLARLGQASRANEEALRAVPPPGRSGPAGPAAVLDQLTAAGNVERSLAVLSRTSQPILAQYLGVEQD
;
A
#
# COMPACT_ATOMS: atom_id res chain seq x y z
N MET A 1 18.54 4.47 20.57
CA MET A 1 17.31 4.45 19.76
C MET A 1 16.18 4.75 20.71
N SER A 2 15.32 5.67 20.35
CA SER A 2 14.27 6.21 21.24
C SER A 2 12.89 6.04 20.61
N ALA A 3 11.82 6.21 21.40
CA ALA A 3 10.46 6.30 20.89
C ALA A 3 10.27 7.40 19.81
N GLY A 4 11.16 8.40 19.76
CA GLY A 4 11.21 9.38 18.68
C GLY A 4 11.62 8.80 17.33
N ASP A 5 12.57 7.86 17.32
CA ASP A 5 13.04 7.19 16.09
C ASP A 5 11.93 6.28 15.54
N LEU A 6 11.23 5.55 16.42
CA LEU A 6 10.03 4.80 16.05
C LEU A 6 8.92 5.71 15.48
N SER A 7 8.64 6.84 16.13
CA SER A 7 7.67 7.81 15.62
C SER A 7 8.05 8.35 14.24
N ALA A 8 9.34 8.61 13.99
CA ALA A 8 9.83 9.02 12.69
C ALA A 8 9.65 7.92 11.63
N ALA A 9 9.95 6.67 11.97
CA ALA A 9 9.76 5.52 11.08
C ALA A 9 8.28 5.28 10.74
N LEU A 10 7.37 5.35 11.73
CA LEU A 10 5.92 5.23 11.54
C LEU A 10 5.38 6.34 10.62
N TRP A 11 5.84 7.57 10.83
CA TRP A 11 5.47 8.69 9.97
C TRP A 11 5.96 8.48 8.52
N GLN A 12 7.18 7.98 8.36
CA GLN A 12 7.73 7.72 7.03
C GLN A 12 6.98 6.60 6.30
N GLU A 13 6.66 5.49 6.98
CA GLU A 13 5.83 4.41 6.44
C GLU A 13 4.45 4.94 6.04
N ARG A 14 3.82 5.75 6.90
CA ARG A 14 2.56 6.44 6.63
C ARG A 14 2.62 7.24 5.33
N ARG A 15 3.67 8.04 5.11
CA ARG A 15 3.84 8.82 3.87
C ARG A 15 3.92 7.93 2.62
N GLN A 16 4.59 6.79 2.69
CA GLN A 16 4.65 5.87 1.56
C GLN A 16 3.28 5.21 1.30
N LEU A 17 2.50 4.90 2.34
CA LEU A 17 1.13 4.40 2.20
C LEU A 17 0.18 5.44 1.60
N GLU A 18 0.32 6.72 1.99
CA GLU A 18 -0.43 7.83 1.39
C GLU A 18 -0.09 7.97 -0.11
N LEU A 19 1.19 7.86 -0.47
CA LEU A 19 1.61 7.85 -1.88
C LEU A 19 1.06 6.64 -2.62
N LEU A 20 1.06 5.44 -2.02
CA LEU A 20 0.47 4.25 -2.62
C LEU A 20 -1.01 4.48 -2.91
N LEU A 21 -1.76 4.99 -1.95
CA LEU A 21 -3.18 5.31 -2.11
C LEU A 21 -3.41 6.29 -3.26
N PHE A 22 -2.62 7.36 -3.32
CA PHE A 22 -2.66 8.32 -4.42
C PHE A 22 -2.42 7.66 -5.79
N ARG A 23 -1.44 6.74 -5.89
CA ARG A 23 -1.18 6.02 -7.14
C ARG A 23 -2.34 5.11 -7.55
N LEU A 24 -2.97 4.44 -6.60
CA LEU A 24 -4.15 3.62 -6.87
C LEU A 24 -5.33 4.47 -7.34
N GLU A 25 -5.62 5.58 -6.67
CA GLU A 25 -6.67 6.51 -7.09
C GLU A 25 -6.39 7.09 -8.48
N THR A 26 -5.14 7.44 -8.78
CA THR A 26 -4.73 7.96 -10.09
C THR A 26 -4.89 6.90 -11.18
N GLN A 27 -4.48 5.65 -10.93
CA GLN A 27 -4.69 4.54 -11.85
C GLN A 27 -6.19 4.37 -12.15
N ARG A 28 -7.05 4.44 -11.13
CA ARG A 28 -8.51 4.35 -11.30
C ARG A 28 -9.03 5.44 -12.23
N LEU A 29 -8.54 6.67 -12.09
CA LEU A 29 -8.93 7.78 -12.96
C LEU A 29 -8.52 7.53 -14.42
N HIS A 30 -7.33 6.98 -14.66
CA HIS A 30 -6.91 6.60 -16.02
C HIS A 30 -7.79 5.48 -16.61
N VAL A 31 -8.12 4.46 -15.81
CA VAL A 31 -9.03 3.39 -16.25
C VAL A 31 -10.41 3.95 -16.60
N GLN A 32 -10.98 4.78 -15.74
CA GLN A 32 -12.30 5.38 -15.94
C GLN A 32 -12.35 6.34 -17.14
N ALA A 33 -11.23 7.01 -17.44
CA ALA A 33 -11.10 7.86 -18.63
C ALA A 33 -10.86 7.06 -19.92
N GLY A 34 -10.66 5.74 -19.84
CA GLY A 34 -10.35 4.89 -21.00
C GLY A 34 -8.89 4.96 -21.45
N ASN A 35 -8.01 5.59 -20.66
CA ASN A 35 -6.61 5.81 -21.02
C ASN A 35 -5.73 4.60 -20.67
N VAL A 36 -6.03 3.45 -21.27
CA VAL A 36 -5.40 2.14 -21.00
C VAL A 36 -3.92 2.08 -21.37
N GLU A 37 -3.44 2.98 -22.22
CA GLU A 37 -2.05 3.12 -22.63
C GLU A 37 -1.13 3.55 -21.48
N TRP A 38 -1.64 4.30 -20.49
CA TRP A 38 -0.84 4.75 -19.34
C TRP A 38 -0.71 3.70 -18.24
N LEU A 39 -1.50 2.64 -18.28
CA LEU A 39 -1.57 1.65 -17.20
C LEU A 39 -0.21 0.95 -16.95
N ASN A 40 0.62 0.81 -17.98
CA ASN A 40 1.98 0.29 -17.81
C ASN A 40 2.87 1.21 -16.93
N PHE A 41 2.75 2.52 -17.12
CA PHE A 41 3.46 3.51 -16.30
C PHE A 41 2.90 3.50 -14.87
N MET A 42 1.57 3.51 -14.74
CA MET A 42 0.90 3.46 -13.43
C MET A 42 1.29 2.21 -12.63
N ALA A 43 1.34 1.03 -13.27
CA ALA A 43 1.78 -0.20 -12.62
C ALA A 43 3.24 -0.10 -12.14
N SER A 44 4.12 0.49 -12.95
CA SER A 44 5.54 0.68 -12.58
C SER A 44 5.72 1.67 -11.42
N GLU A 45 4.88 2.70 -11.34
CA GLU A 45 4.88 3.64 -10.21
C GLU A 45 4.40 2.97 -8.92
N VAL A 46 3.35 2.14 -8.99
CA VAL A 46 2.89 1.36 -7.83
C VAL A 46 3.98 0.40 -7.36
N GLU A 47 4.62 -0.34 -8.27
CA GLU A 47 5.76 -1.22 -7.94
C GLU A 47 6.89 -0.46 -7.23
N THR A 48 7.24 0.73 -7.72
CA THR A 48 8.27 1.58 -7.10
C THR A 48 7.91 1.97 -5.66
N VAL A 49 6.64 2.28 -5.39
CA VAL A 49 6.17 2.59 -4.04
C VAL A 49 6.19 1.35 -3.15
N LEU A 50 5.80 0.18 -3.67
CA LEU A 50 5.86 -1.08 -2.94
C LEU A 50 7.29 -1.45 -2.56
N ASP A 51 8.27 -1.23 -3.45
CA ASP A 51 9.67 -1.49 -3.13
C ASP A 51 10.18 -0.57 -2.01
N ARG A 52 9.78 0.71 -2.01
CA ARG A 52 10.10 1.65 -0.91
C ARG A 52 9.46 1.24 0.40
N LEU A 53 8.18 0.84 0.37
CA LEU A 53 7.46 0.37 1.56
C LEU A 53 8.17 -0.79 2.26
N ARG A 54 8.86 -1.67 1.52
CA ARG A 54 9.64 -2.77 2.12
C ARG A 54 10.78 -2.25 2.99
N PHE A 55 11.45 -1.17 2.57
CA PHE A 55 12.50 -0.53 3.38
C PHE A 55 11.93 0.16 4.60
N GLU A 56 10.80 0.86 4.45
CA GLU A 56 10.15 1.52 5.59
C GLU A 56 9.62 0.52 6.63
N ALA A 57 9.04 -0.59 6.17
CA ALA A 57 8.59 -1.66 7.05
C ALA A 57 9.75 -2.30 7.83
N LEU A 58 10.93 -2.45 7.20
CA LEU A 58 12.13 -2.94 7.86
C LEU A 58 12.63 -1.92 8.91
N ALA A 59 12.72 -0.64 8.54
CA ALA A 59 13.13 0.43 9.45
C ALA A 59 12.22 0.49 10.68
N ARG A 60 10.89 0.55 10.46
CA ARG A 60 9.89 0.47 11.53
C ARG A 60 10.06 -0.74 12.42
N SER A 61 10.32 -1.92 11.85
CA SER A 61 10.48 -3.15 12.62
C SER A 61 11.72 -3.11 13.53
N VAL A 62 12.82 -2.53 13.04
CA VAL A 62 14.05 -2.32 13.83
C VAL A 62 13.81 -1.34 14.98
N GLU A 63 13.21 -0.18 14.69
CA GLU A 63 12.92 0.82 15.71
C GLU A 63 11.91 0.32 16.75
N SER A 64 10.88 -0.40 16.31
CA SER A 64 9.87 -0.97 17.21
C SER A 64 10.46 -2.02 18.15
N ALA A 65 11.36 -2.88 17.65
CA ALA A 65 12.04 -3.87 18.48
C ALA A 65 12.98 -3.21 19.51
N ALA A 66 13.64 -2.12 19.14
CA ALA A 66 14.50 -1.37 20.06
C ALA A 66 13.69 -0.70 21.17
N VAL A 67 12.55 -0.06 20.85
CA VAL A 67 11.65 0.53 21.85
C VAL A 67 11.05 -0.56 22.74
N ALA A 68 10.64 -1.71 22.17
CA ALA A 68 10.16 -2.84 22.96
C ALA A 68 11.22 -3.31 23.97
N ALA A 69 12.48 -3.46 23.53
CA ALA A 69 13.58 -3.84 24.42
C ALA A 69 13.84 -2.79 25.52
N GLU A 70 13.80 -1.50 25.18
CA GLU A 70 13.94 -0.39 26.14
C GLU A 70 12.84 -0.43 27.21
N TRP A 71 11.62 -0.82 26.83
CA TRP A 71 10.47 -0.92 27.73
C TRP A 71 10.27 -2.31 28.35
N GLY A 72 11.22 -3.23 28.17
CA GLY A 72 11.18 -4.57 28.78
C GLY A 72 10.15 -5.53 28.19
N LEU A 73 9.78 -5.32 26.93
CA LEU A 73 8.82 -6.13 26.17
C LEU A 73 9.53 -7.06 25.16
N PRO A 74 8.87 -8.12 24.67
CA PRO A 74 9.40 -8.94 23.57
C PRO A 74 9.62 -8.13 22.30
N ALA A 75 10.62 -8.47 21.49
CA ALA A 75 10.90 -7.71 20.26
C ALA A 75 9.78 -7.78 19.21
N GLN A 76 8.82 -8.71 19.33
CA GLN A 76 7.70 -8.90 18.40
C GLN A 76 6.41 -8.23 18.90
N THR A 77 6.53 -7.24 19.78
CA THR A 77 5.40 -6.51 20.38
C THR A 77 4.69 -5.66 19.33
N THR A 78 3.36 -5.70 19.33
CA THR A 78 2.51 -4.89 18.47
C THR A 78 2.51 -3.42 18.89
N LEU A 79 2.09 -2.51 18.00
CA LEU A 79 1.98 -1.09 18.34
C LEU A 79 0.96 -0.84 19.48
N VAL A 80 -0.11 -1.63 19.54
CA VAL A 80 -1.13 -1.53 20.61
C VAL A 80 -0.55 -1.88 21.98
N GLU A 81 0.24 -2.96 22.04
CA GLU A 81 0.92 -3.38 23.26
C GLU A 81 2.00 -2.37 23.65
N LEU A 82 2.76 -1.83 22.69
CA LEU A 82 3.72 -0.74 22.95
C LEU A 82 3.05 0.50 23.54
N ILE A 83 1.92 0.95 22.98
CA ILE A 83 1.14 2.07 23.52
C ILE A 83 0.71 1.80 24.96
N SER A 84 0.33 0.56 25.27
CA SER A 84 -0.15 0.17 26.60
C SER A 84 0.96 0.10 27.65
N ALA A 85 2.17 -0.27 27.23
CA ALA A 85 3.36 -0.36 28.08
C ALA A 85 4.20 0.93 28.10
N ALA A 86 3.86 1.92 27.28
CA ALA A 86 4.60 3.16 27.15
C ALA A 86 4.71 3.88 28.52
N PRO A 87 5.92 4.31 28.93
CA PRO A 87 6.10 5.05 30.18
C PRO A 87 5.27 6.34 30.23
N ALA A 88 5.06 6.85 31.46
CA ALA A 88 4.40 8.14 31.66
C ALA A 88 5.11 9.25 30.87
N GLY A 89 4.35 9.97 30.04
CA GLY A 89 4.89 10.97 29.12
C GLY A 89 4.01 11.13 27.88
N PRO A 90 4.52 11.77 26.81
CA PRO A 90 3.75 12.08 25.61
C PRO A 90 3.60 10.90 24.64
N TRP A 91 4.46 9.89 24.75
CA TRP A 91 4.54 8.80 23.78
C TRP A 91 3.27 7.94 23.64
N PRO A 92 2.51 7.61 24.71
CA PRO A 92 1.27 6.85 24.55
C PRO A 92 0.26 7.54 23.62
N GLU A 93 0.18 8.88 23.64
CA GLU A 93 -0.71 9.67 22.79
C GLU A 93 -0.18 9.74 21.36
N ILE A 94 1.09 10.11 21.18
CA ILE A 94 1.73 10.20 19.86
C ILE A 94 1.65 8.87 19.09
N LEU A 95 1.94 7.75 19.76
CA LEU A 95 1.89 6.43 19.12
C LEU A 95 0.44 6.01 18.80
N ARG A 96 -0.54 6.45 19.59
CA ARG A 96 -1.97 6.22 19.32
C ARG A 96 -2.43 6.98 18.07
N ASP A 97 -1.99 8.23 17.91
CA ASP A 97 -2.29 9.01 16.70
C ASP A 97 -1.74 8.32 15.43
N HIS A 98 -0.53 7.76 15.50
CA HIS A 98 0.02 6.94 14.41
C HIS A 98 -0.80 5.68 14.15
N LEU A 99 -1.17 4.95 15.21
CA LEU A 99 -1.99 3.75 15.11
C LEU A 99 -3.31 4.02 14.37
N GLU A 100 -4.02 5.08 14.77
CA GLU A 100 -5.31 5.47 14.17
C GLU A 100 -5.13 5.88 12.70
N ALA A 101 -4.13 6.70 12.40
CA ALA A 101 -3.84 7.13 11.04
C ALA A 101 -3.48 5.95 10.12
N LEU A 102 -2.62 5.03 10.57
CA LEU A 102 -2.20 3.87 9.80
C LEU A 102 -3.35 2.88 9.58
N ARG A 103 -4.19 2.63 10.59
CA ARG A 103 -5.41 1.81 10.44
C ARG A 103 -6.38 2.42 9.42
N GLY A 104 -6.59 3.74 9.49
CA GLY A 104 -7.42 4.46 8.52
C GLY A 104 -6.87 4.36 7.10
N LEU A 105 -5.56 4.46 6.91
CA LEU A 105 -4.92 4.29 5.60
C LEU A 105 -5.02 2.87 5.07
N LEU A 106 -4.84 1.84 5.91
CA LEU A 106 -5.02 0.45 5.49
C LEU A 106 -6.43 0.17 5.01
N ALA A 107 -7.45 0.68 5.71
CA ALA A 107 -8.84 0.54 5.29
C ALA A 107 -9.10 1.21 3.93
N ARG A 108 -8.58 2.44 3.74
CA ARG A 108 -8.70 3.18 2.47
C ARG A 108 -7.96 2.49 1.33
N LEU A 109 -6.76 1.97 1.58
CA LEU A 109 -5.99 1.19 0.60
C LEU A 109 -6.76 -0.07 0.17
N GLY A 110 -7.33 -0.82 1.12
CA GLY A 110 -8.15 -2.00 0.79
C GLY A 110 -9.36 -1.65 -0.08
N GLN A 111 -10.03 -0.53 0.19
CA GLN A 111 -11.13 -0.04 -0.64
C GLN A 111 -10.64 0.39 -2.03
N ALA A 112 -9.54 1.15 -2.10
CA ALA A 112 -8.97 1.61 -3.35
C ALA A 112 -8.51 0.45 -4.24
N SER A 113 -7.84 -0.57 -3.68
CA SER A 113 -7.41 -1.75 -4.42
C SER A 113 -8.59 -2.54 -4.99
N ARG A 114 -9.66 -2.75 -4.20
CA ARG A 114 -10.88 -3.41 -4.69
C ARG A 114 -11.57 -2.61 -5.81
N ALA A 115 -11.75 -1.31 -5.62
CA ALA A 115 -12.36 -0.45 -6.63
C ALA A 115 -11.55 -0.41 -7.93
N ASN A 116 -10.21 -0.45 -7.83
CA ASN A 116 -9.33 -0.53 -8.99
C ASN A 116 -9.44 -1.87 -9.71
N GLU A 117 -9.47 -2.97 -8.96
CA GLU A 117 -9.63 -4.30 -9.53
C GLU A 117 -10.95 -4.43 -10.29
N GLU A 118 -12.05 -3.95 -9.69
CA GLU A 118 -13.36 -3.88 -10.35
C GLU A 118 -13.32 -3.04 -11.63
N ALA A 119 -12.70 -1.86 -11.59
CA ALA A 119 -12.57 -0.99 -12.76
C ALA A 119 -11.75 -1.62 -13.88
N LEU A 120 -10.61 -2.25 -13.55
CA LEU A 120 -9.75 -2.94 -14.52
C LEU A 120 -10.44 -4.14 -15.16
N ARG A 121 -11.18 -4.93 -14.38
CA ARG A 121 -11.96 -6.07 -14.90
C ARG A 121 -13.12 -5.62 -15.78
N ALA A 122 -13.62 -4.40 -15.59
CA ALA A 122 -14.66 -3.80 -16.42
C ALA A 122 -14.12 -3.19 -17.73
N VAL A 123 -12.79 -3.09 -17.91
CA VAL A 123 -12.21 -2.66 -19.19
C VAL A 123 -12.64 -3.66 -20.26
N PRO A 124 -13.32 -3.22 -21.34
CA PRO A 124 -13.76 -4.12 -22.38
C PRO A 124 -12.55 -4.88 -22.94
N PRO A 125 -12.66 -6.20 -23.16
CA PRO A 125 -11.62 -6.90 -23.91
C PRO A 125 -11.47 -6.19 -25.25
N PRO A 126 -10.25 -6.16 -25.82
CA PRO A 126 -10.04 -5.57 -27.13
C PRO A 126 -11.11 -6.07 -28.10
N GLY A 127 -11.89 -5.14 -28.64
CA GLY A 127 -13.03 -5.48 -29.49
C GLY A 127 -12.54 -6.34 -30.66
N ARG A 128 -13.29 -7.40 -30.99
CA ARG A 128 -13.12 -8.13 -32.26
C ARG A 128 -13.49 -7.19 -33.40
N SER A 129 -12.66 -6.21 -33.69
CA SER A 129 -12.80 -5.37 -34.87
C SER A 129 -12.49 -6.24 -36.08
N GLY A 130 -13.43 -6.29 -37.02
CA GLY A 130 -13.25 -6.95 -38.32
C GLY A 130 -11.96 -6.50 -39.00
N PRO A 131 -11.53 -7.22 -40.06
CA PRO A 131 -10.12 -7.45 -40.43
C PRO A 131 -9.19 -6.30 -40.02
N ALA A 132 -8.76 -6.33 -38.75
CA ALA A 132 -7.90 -5.32 -38.19
C ALA A 132 -6.51 -5.53 -38.81
N GLY A 133 -5.92 -4.45 -39.35
CA GLY A 133 -4.53 -4.51 -39.81
C GLY A 133 -3.60 -4.93 -38.66
N PRO A 134 -2.39 -5.44 -38.96
CA PRO A 134 -1.45 -5.94 -37.94
C PRO A 134 -1.17 -4.96 -36.79
N ALA A 135 -1.16 -3.64 -37.08
CA ALA A 135 -0.96 -2.59 -36.08
C ALA A 135 -2.10 -2.53 -35.04
N ALA A 136 -3.36 -2.64 -35.47
CA ALA A 136 -4.51 -2.61 -34.57
C ALA A 136 -4.57 -3.85 -33.66
N VAL A 137 -4.09 -5.01 -34.14
CA VAL A 137 -3.95 -6.22 -33.30
C VAL A 137 -2.86 -6.01 -32.24
N LEU A 138 -1.75 -5.35 -32.59
CA LEU A 138 -0.68 -5.05 -31.65
C LEU A 138 -1.15 -4.12 -30.53
N ASP A 139 -1.85 -3.02 -30.87
CA ASP A 139 -2.38 -2.08 -29.88
C ASP A 139 -3.34 -2.75 -28.89
N GLN A 140 -4.18 -3.67 -29.40
CA GLN A 140 -5.09 -4.47 -28.60
C GLN A 140 -4.36 -5.39 -27.61
N LEU A 141 -3.30 -6.07 -28.07
CA LEU A 141 -2.49 -6.94 -27.22
C LEU A 141 -1.73 -6.14 -26.16
N THR A 142 -1.23 -4.96 -26.51
CA THR A 142 -0.59 -4.05 -25.54
C THR A 142 -1.58 -3.57 -24.49
N ALA A 143 -2.79 -3.18 -24.87
CA ALA A 143 -3.84 -2.78 -23.92
C ALA A 143 -4.21 -3.92 -22.96
N ALA A 144 -4.41 -5.14 -23.46
CA ALA A 144 -4.69 -6.32 -22.65
C ALA A 144 -3.54 -6.61 -21.65
N GLY A 145 -2.29 -6.61 -22.13
CA GLY A 145 -1.12 -6.81 -21.28
C GLY A 145 -0.96 -5.74 -20.21
N ASN A 146 -1.31 -4.49 -20.50
CA ASN A 146 -1.28 -3.41 -19.52
C ASN A 146 -2.30 -3.60 -18.39
N VAL A 147 -3.50 -4.11 -18.71
CA VAL A 147 -4.54 -4.44 -17.72
C VAL A 147 -4.10 -5.64 -16.87
N GLU A 148 -3.58 -6.69 -17.49
CA GLU A 148 -3.08 -7.88 -16.78
C GLU A 148 -1.95 -7.52 -15.81
N ARG A 149 -0.96 -6.73 -16.23
CA ARG A 149 0.11 -6.24 -15.36
C ARG A 149 -0.46 -5.43 -14.19
N SER A 150 -1.41 -4.55 -14.47
CA SER A 150 -2.06 -3.74 -13.44
C SER A 150 -2.74 -4.60 -12.37
N LEU A 151 -3.51 -5.62 -12.79
CA LEU A 151 -4.16 -6.56 -11.88
C LEU A 151 -3.13 -7.35 -11.05
N ALA A 152 -2.05 -7.82 -11.68
CA ALA A 152 -0.97 -8.52 -10.99
C ALA A 152 -0.33 -7.65 -9.90
N VAL A 153 -0.09 -6.37 -10.18
CA VAL A 153 0.46 -5.42 -9.20
C VAL A 153 -0.52 -5.15 -8.05
N LEU A 154 -1.82 -5.00 -8.33
CA LEU A 154 -2.83 -4.78 -7.29
C LEU A 154 -2.85 -5.87 -6.23
N SER A 155 -2.68 -7.14 -6.63
CA SER A 155 -2.63 -8.25 -5.68
C SER A 155 -1.51 -8.13 -4.64
N ARG A 156 -0.46 -7.35 -4.94
CA ARG A 156 0.70 -7.10 -4.05
C ARG A 156 0.53 -5.87 -3.16
N THR A 157 -0.56 -5.13 -3.27
CA THR A 157 -0.77 -3.88 -2.51
C THR A 157 -1.18 -4.12 -1.05
N SER A 158 -1.67 -5.32 -0.74
CA SER A 158 -2.03 -5.72 0.63
C SER A 158 -0.83 -5.63 1.56
N GLN A 159 -1.05 -5.15 2.79
CA GLN A 159 -0.02 -4.94 3.82
C GLN A 159 -0.28 -5.80 5.07
N PRO A 160 -0.23 -7.14 4.98
CA PRO A 160 -0.62 -8.03 6.08
C PRO A 160 0.32 -7.91 7.31
N ILE A 161 1.61 -7.71 7.08
CA ILE A 161 2.60 -7.55 8.16
C ILE A 161 2.36 -6.25 8.93
N LEU A 162 1.96 -5.18 8.23
CA LEU A 162 1.56 -3.94 8.90
C LEU A 162 0.26 -4.14 9.68
N ALA A 163 -0.76 -4.77 9.09
CA ALA A 163 -2.01 -5.05 9.80
C ALA A 163 -1.78 -5.84 11.11
N GLN A 164 -0.95 -6.88 11.06
CA GLN A 164 -0.56 -7.66 12.25
C GLN A 164 0.13 -6.78 13.30
N TYR A 165 1.11 -5.96 12.88
CA TYR A 165 1.83 -5.06 13.78
C TYR A 165 0.90 -4.04 14.45
N LEU A 166 -0.12 -3.55 13.73
CA LEU A 166 -1.13 -2.64 14.25
C LEU A 166 -2.21 -3.33 15.09
N GLY A 167 -2.11 -4.64 15.32
CA GLY A 167 -3.10 -5.42 16.06
C GLY A 167 -4.48 -5.43 15.39
N VAL A 168 -4.52 -5.48 14.05
CA VAL A 168 -5.76 -5.71 13.29
C VAL A 168 -5.87 -7.21 13.04
N GLU A 169 -6.93 -7.85 13.53
CA GLU A 169 -7.20 -9.27 13.24
C GLU A 169 -7.52 -9.43 11.74
N GLN A 170 -6.99 -10.49 11.12
CA GLN A 170 -7.38 -10.86 9.76
C GLN A 170 -8.70 -11.65 9.88
N ASP A 171 -9.81 -11.03 9.48
CA ASP A 171 -11.07 -11.76 9.17
C ASP A 171 -10.89 -12.67 7.95
#